data_AF-A0A8T1S0W2-F1
#
_entry.id   AF-A0A8T1S0W2-F1
#
_cell.length_a   1.000
_cell.length_b   1.000
_cell.length_c   1.000
_cell.angle_alpha   90.00
_cell.angle_beta   90.00
_cell.angle_gamma   90.00
#
_symmetry.space_group_name_H-M   'P 1'
#
loop_
_entity.id
_entity.type
_entity.pdbx_description
1 polymer ?
#
loop_
_entity_poly.entity_id
_entity_poly.type
_entity_poly.pdbx_seq_one_letter_code
_entity_poly.pdbx_strand_id
1 'polypeptide(L)'
;ECGKSFNHCSNLITHQRIHTGETPYICSECRKSFNESSDLIRHWRIHTGEKPFTCPECGKSFNHSSNLNKHRRIHTGETPYTCLECGKSFSQSSHLITHRRIHTGERPYTCSECGKSFNRSSNLITHQRIHVGKTLLML
;
A
#
# COMPACT_ATOMS: atom_id res chain seq x y z
N GLU A 1 -1.81 -26.93 2.28
CA GLU A 1 -2.84 -25.88 2.02
C GLU A 1 -2.54 -25.03 0.79
N CYS A 2 -1.31 -24.50 0.58
CA CYS A 2 -1.02 -23.68 -0.62
C CYS A 2 0.23 -24.08 -1.43
N GLY A 3 0.82 -25.26 -1.17
CA GLY A 3 1.95 -25.79 -1.96
C GLY A 3 3.28 -25.05 -1.81
N LYS A 4 3.39 -24.10 -0.87
CA LYS A 4 4.66 -23.40 -0.59
C LYS A 4 5.62 -24.27 0.21
N SER A 5 6.88 -24.28 -0.21
CA SER A 5 7.99 -24.99 0.46
C SER A 5 8.80 -24.02 1.32
N PHE A 6 9.27 -24.51 2.47
CA PHE A 6 10.04 -23.73 3.45
C PHE A 6 11.29 -24.50 3.87
N ASN A 7 12.42 -23.79 3.94
CA ASN A 7 13.71 -24.38 4.33
C ASN A 7 13.92 -24.39 5.86
N HIS A 8 13.02 -23.76 6.62
CA HIS A 8 13.05 -23.74 8.08
C HIS A 8 11.65 -23.98 8.66
N CYS A 9 11.57 -24.78 9.72
CA CYS A 9 10.33 -25.11 10.42
C CYS A 9 9.64 -23.86 10.99
N SER A 10 10.41 -22.93 11.57
CA SER A 10 9.89 -21.65 12.07
C SER A 10 9.13 -20.87 10.99
N ASN A 11 9.65 -20.85 9.76
CA ASN A 11 9.00 -20.18 8.63
C ASN A 11 7.73 -20.89 8.17
N LEU A 12 7.68 -22.22 8.25
CA LEU A 12 6.47 -22.98 7.98
C LEU A 12 5.38 -22.68 9.03
N ILE A 13 5.75 -22.65 10.31
CA ILE A 13 4.83 -22.36 11.42
C ILE A 13 4.26 -20.94 11.29
N THR A 14 5.11 -19.93 11.07
CA THR A 14 4.64 -18.56 10.86
C THR A 14 3.79 -18.43 9.60
N HIS A 15 4.12 -19.17 8.54
CA HIS A 15 3.32 -19.22 7.33
C HIS A 15 1.94 -19.84 7.56
N GLN A 16 1.83 -20.92 8.33
CA GLN A 16 0.55 -21.58 8.63
C GLN A 16 -0.47 -20.63 9.27
N ARG A 17 0.00 -19.65 10.05
CA ARG A 17 -0.85 -18.60 10.65
C ARG A 17 -1.64 -17.78 9.63
N ILE A 18 -1.16 -17.70 8.38
CA ILE A 18 -1.89 -17.01 7.30
C ILE A 18 -3.18 -17.74 6.94
N HIS A 19 -3.18 -19.08 7.01
CA HIS A 19 -4.37 -19.88 6.70
C HIS A 19 -5.36 -19.92 7.87
N THR A 20 -4.85 -19.89 9.11
CA THR A 20 -5.70 -19.87 10.32
C THR A 20 -6.19 -18.46 10.69
N GLY A 21 -5.53 -17.41 10.19
CA GLY A 21 -5.76 -16.02 10.62
C GLY A 21 -5.18 -15.68 11.99
N GLU A 22 -4.37 -16.57 12.58
CA GLU A 22 -3.77 -16.36 13.90
C GLU A 22 -2.80 -15.16 13.85
N THR A 23 -3.00 -14.19 14.74
CA THR A 23 -2.17 -12.98 14.85
C THR A 23 -1.80 -12.71 16.30
N PRO A 24 -0.80 -13.44 16.86
CA PRO A 24 -0.53 -13.44 18.30
C PRO A 24 -0.02 -12.11 18.85
N TYR A 25 0.54 -11.26 17.98
CA TYR A 25 1.24 -10.05 18.41
C TYR A 25 0.30 -8.85 18.28
N ILE A 26 -0.24 -8.40 19.40
CA ILE A 26 -1.27 -7.35 19.45
C ILE A 26 -0.65 -6.02 19.89
N CYS A 27 -0.92 -4.95 19.14
CA CYS A 27 -0.59 -3.59 19.54
C CYS A 27 -1.45 -3.17 20.73
N SER A 28 -0.81 -2.72 21.81
CA SER A 28 -1.52 -2.24 23.00
C SER A 28 -2.26 -0.92 22.78
N GLU A 29 -1.81 -0.08 21.84
CA GLU A 29 -2.41 1.24 21.59
C GLU A 29 -3.64 1.16 20.67
N CYS A 30 -3.56 0.47 19.53
CA CYS A 30 -4.64 0.42 18.54
C CYS A 30 -5.30 -0.95 18.36
N ARG A 31 -4.88 -1.96 19.14
CA ARG A 31 -5.38 -3.35 19.09
C ARG A 31 -5.17 -4.07 17.75
N LYS A 32 -4.45 -3.46 16.80
CA LYS A 32 -4.06 -4.12 15.55
C LYS A 32 -3.13 -5.30 15.85
N SER A 33 -3.39 -6.44 15.24
CA SER A 33 -2.64 -7.67 15.47
C SER A 33 -1.77 -8.06 14.26
N PHE A 34 -0.68 -8.79 14.53
CA PHE A 34 0.33 -9.21 13.57
C PHE A 34 0.68 -10.68 13.77
N ASN A 35 1.07 -11.35 12.68
CA ASN A 35 1.49 -12.76 12.68
C ASN A 35 2.94 -12.94 13.20
N GLU A 36 3.76 -11.90 13.11
CA GLU A 36 5.16 -11.85 13.54
C GLU A 36 5.44 -10.69 14.51
N SER A 37 6.36 -10.89 15.46
CA SER A 37 6.73 -9.86 16.46
C SER A 37 7.48 -8.68 15.83
N SER A 38 8.31 -8.96 14.82
CA SER A 38 9.06 -7.97 14.04
C SER A 38 8.11 -6.95 13.37
N ASP A 39 6.96 -7.42 12.91
CA ASP A 39 5.93 -6.60 12.30
C ASP A 39 5.22 -5.71 13.33
N LEU A 40 4.97 -6.22 14.54
CA LEU A 40 4.46 -5.42 15.65
C LEU A 40 5.46 -4.31 16.04
N ILE A 41 6.74 -4.66 16.24
CA ILE A 41 7.80 -3.68 16.57
C ILE A 41 7.89 -2.59 15.50
N ARG A 42 7.85 -2.99 14.22
CA ARG A 42 7.86 -2.04 13.11
C ARG A 42 6.60 -1.17 13.09
N HIS A 43 5.45 -1.73 13.40
CA HIS A 43 4.18 -1.00 13.49
C HIS A 43 4.20 0.05 14.61
N TRP A 44 4.81 -0.25 15.76
CA TRP A 44 4.96 0.70 16.87
C TRP A 44 5.59 2.03 16.47
N ARG A 45 6.41 2.06 15.41
CA ARG A 45 6.98 3.30 14.85
C ARG A 45 5.93 4.30 14.34
N ILE A 46 4.72 3.82 14.04
CA ILE A 46 3.60 4.70 13.66
C ILE A 46 3.12 5.50 14.88
N HIS A 47 3.12 4.89 16.05
CA HIS A 47 2.71 5.49 17.31
C HIS A 47 3.78 6.44 17.87
N THR A 48 5.03 6.01 17.87
CA THR A 48 6.15 6.81 18.37
C THR A 48 6.63 7.89 17.40
N GLY A 49 6.28 7.76 16.10
CA GLY A 49 6.80 8.62 15.04
C GLY A 49 8.25 8.34 14.67
N GLU A 50 8.88 7.29 15.20
CA GLU A 50 10.26 6.92 14.93
C GLU A 50 10.49 6.68 13.41
N LYS A 51 11.53 7.30 12.86
CA LYS A 51 11.91 7.19 11.45
C LYS A 51 13.41 6.89 11.33
N PRO A 52 13.85 5.63 11.55
CA PRO A 52 15.27 5.29 11.62
C PRO A 52 16.04 5.46 10.31
N PHE A 53 15.34 5.52 9.18
CA PHE A 53 15.95 5.45 7.86
C PHE A 53 15.98 6.84 7.22
N THR A 54 17.11 7.53 7.32
CA THR A 54 17.29 8.89 6.80
C THR A 54 17.93 8.87 5.41
N CYS A 55 17.36 9.66 4.49
CA CYS A 55 17.94 9.89 3.18
C CYS A 55 19.18 10.79 3.31
N PRO A 56 20.37 10.35 2.86
CA PRO A 56 21.57 11.16 2.95
C PRO A 56 21.55 12.35 1.98
N GLU A 57 20.76 12.27 0.90
CA GLU A 57 20.70 13.31 -0.14
C GLU A 57 19.82 14.51 0.28
N CYS A 58 18.77 14.31 1.09
CA CYS A 58 17.84 15.38 1.47
C CYS A 58 17.43 15.42 2.95
N GLY A 59 17.99 14.55 3.81
CA GLY A 59 17.69 14.49 5.23
C GLY A 59 16.30 13.94 5.58
N LYS A 60 15.48 13.56 4.59
CA LYS A 60 14.13 13.03 4.85
C LYS A 60 14.19 11.64 5.45
N SER A 61 13.51 11.44 6.56
CA SER A 61 13.48 10.15 7.26
C SER A 61 12.21 9.33 7.03
N PHE A 62 12.35 8.01 7.09
CA PHE A 62 11.30 7.01 6.88
C PHE A 62 11.29 5.96 8.00
N ASN A 63 10.12 5.39 8.28
CA ASN A 63 9.95 4.33 9.29
C ASN A 63 10.35 2.93 8.79
N HIS A 64 10.50 2.76 7.47
CA HIS A 64 10.87 1.52 6.79
C HIS A 64 12.00 1.77 5.78
N SER A 65 12.98 0.88 5.71
CA SER A 65 14.09 0.94 4.74
C SER A 65 13.61 0.86 3.28
N SER A 66 12.59 0.04 3.00
CA SER A 66 12.01 -0.08 1.67
C SER A 66 11.36 1.22 1.18
N ASN A 67 10.84 2.04 2.10
CA ASN A 67 10.30 3.37 1.76
C ASN A 67 11.43 4.35 1.44
N LEU A 68 12.55 4.30 2.18
CA LEU A 68 13.75 5.06 1.83
C LEU A 68 14.28 4.66 0.45
N ASN A 69 14.41 3.37 0.16
CA ASN A 69 14.89 2.88 -1.15
C ASN A 69 14.01 3.36 -2.31
N LYS A 70 12.68 3.30 -2.16
CA LYS A 70 11.75 3.85 -3.15
C LYS A 70 11.89 5.37 -3.28
N HIS A 71 12.06 6.07 -2.18
CA HIS A 71 12.23 7.53 -2.18
C HIS A 71 13.50 7.96 -2.91
N ARG A 72 14.62 7.25 -2.74
CA ARG A 72 15.89 7.56 -3.41
C ARG A 72 15.78 7.61 -4.94
N ARG A 73 14.81 6.89 -5.52
CA ARG A 73 14.53 6.97 -6.97
C ARG A 73 14.12 8.36 -7.45
N ILE A 74 13.65 9.23 -6.56
CA ILE A 74 13.37 10.63 -6.87
C ILE A 74 14.66 11.41 -7.13
N HIS A 75 15.74 11.07 -6.42
CA HIS A 75 17.05 11.70 -6.60
C HIS A 75 17.79 11.14 -7.83
N THR A 76 17.68 9.83 -8.07
CA THR A 76 18.38 9.19 -9.20
C THR A 76 17.62 9.26 -10.52
N GLY A 77 16.31 9.50 -10.49
CA GLY A 77 15.44 9.40 -11.67
C GLY A 77 15.16 7.96 -12.12
N GLU A 78 15.53 6.94 -11.33
CA GLU A 78 15.35 5.53 -11.71
C GLU A 78 13.85 5.17 -11.87
N THR A 79 13.49 4.68 -13.06
CA THR A 79 12.13 4.23 -13.39
C THR A 79 12.11 2.78 -13.89
N PRO A 80 12.26 1.79 -12.99
CA PRO A 80 12.48 0.39 -13.39
C PRO A 80 11.23 -0.31 -13.94
N TYR A 81 10.07 0.34 -13.91
CA TYR A 81 8.81 -0.26 -14.34
C TYR A 81 8.30 0.40 -15.62
N THR A 82 8.48 -0.26 -16.76
CA THR A 82 8.09 0.26 -18.07
C THR A 82 6.79 -0.35 -18.57
N CYS A 83 5.90 0.47 -19.10
CA CYS A 83 4.71 0.03 -19.81
C CYS A 83 5.11 -0.43 -21.20
N LEU A 84 4.90 -1.72 -21.50
CA LEU A 84 5.23 -2.28 -22.80
C LEU A 84 4.32 -1.78 -23.94
N GLU A 85 3.11 -1.31 -23.60
CA GLU A 85 2.13 -0.84 -24.58
C GLU A 85 2.45 0.57 -25.11
N CYS A 86 3.09 1.43 -24.30
CA CYS A 86 3.36 2.83 -24.69
C CYS A 86 4.77 3.35 -24.36
N GLY A 87 5.66 2.49 -23.85
CA GLY A 87 7.04 2.84 -23.47
C GLY A 87 7.18 3.71 -22.21
N LYS A 88 6.08 4.15 -21.59
CA LYS A 88 6.14 5.04 -20.42
C LYS A 88 6.66 4.31 -19.18
N SER A 89 7.65 4.87 -18.51
CA SER A 89 8.28 4.28 -17.32
C SER A 89 7.88 4.95 -16.01
N PHE A 90 7.90 4.19 -14.91
CA PHE A 90 7.49 4.58 -13.57
C PHE A 90 8.52 4.16 -12.53
N SER A 91 8.68 4.96 -11.47
CA SER A 91 9.54 4.64 -10.33
C SER A 91 8.94 3.59 -9.37
N GLN A 92 7.64 3.31 -9.49
CA GLN A 92 6.90 2.35 -8.65
C GLN A 92 5.98 1.45 -9.49
N SER A 93 5.92 0.16 -9.13
CA SER A 93 5.11 -0.84 -9.84
C SER A 93 3.61 -0.58 -9.74
N SER A 94 3.13 -0.09 -8.60
CA SER A 94 1.72 0.29 -8.39
C SER A 94 1.26 1.38 -9.35
N HIS A 95 2.15 2.32 -9.68
CA HIS A 95 1.88 3.37 -10.67
C HIS A 95 1.78 2.79 -12.08
N LEU A 96 2.64 1.83 -12.45
CA LEU A 96 2.53 1.11 -13.72
C LEU A 96 1.21 0.32 -13.80
N ILE A 97 0.85 -0.45 -12.77
CA ILE A 97 -0.40 -1.22 -12.73
C ILE A 97 -1.60 -0.28 -12.93
N THR A 98 -1.64 0.83 -12.19
CA THR A 98 -2.71 1.82 -12.31
C THR A 98 -2.72 2.49 -13.68
N HIS A 99 -1.55 2.75 -14.26
CA HIS A 99 -1.43 3.33 -15.60
C HIS A 99 -1.98 2.39 -16.68
N ARG A 100 -1.71 1.09 -16.60
CA ARG A 100 -2.21 0.11 -17.58
C ARG A 100 -3.74 0.08 -17.68
N ARG A 101 -4.45 0.49 -16.64
CA ARG A 101 -5.92 0.64 -16.67
C ARG A 101 -6.41 1.67 -17.69
N ILE A 102 -5.55 2.60 -18.12
CA ILE A 102 -5.87 3.57 -19.17
C ILE A 102 -5.99 2.86 -20.52
N HIS A 103 -5.14 1.85 -20.77
CA HIS A 103 -5.15 1.08 -22.02
C HIS A 103 -6.27 0.05 -22.04
N THR A 104 -6.53 -0.62 -20.91
CA THR A 104 -7.60 -1.62 -20.80
C THR A 104 -8.99 -1.01 -20.60
N GLY A 105 -9.08 0.27 -20.21
CA GLY A 105 -10.33 0.90 -19.80
C GLY A 105 -10.88 0.42 -18.45
N GLU A 106 -10.13 -0.37 -17.68
CA GLU A 106 -10.58 -0.93 -16.39
C GLU A 106 -10.89 0.18 -15.37
N ARG A 107 -12.09 0.14 -14.78
CA ARG A 107 -12.56 1.11 -13.76
C ARG A 107 -13.12 0.40 -12.52
N PRO A 108 -12.27 -0.18 -11.65
CA PRO A 108 -12.73 -1.06 -10.57
C PRO A 108 -13.52 -0.36 -9.45
N TYR A 109 -13.45 0.97 -9.38
CA TYR A 109 -13.98 1.73 -8.26
C TYR A 109 -15.26 2.43 -8.66
N THR A 110 -16.41 1.88 -8.25
CA THR A 110 -17.73 2.40 -8.61
C THR A 110 -18.34 3.19 -7.45
N CYS A 111 -18.88 4.37 -7.76
CA CYS A 111 -19.67 5.15 -6.80
C CYS A 111 -21.02 4.47 -6.58
N SER A 112 -21.32 4.11 -5.34
CA SER A 112 -22.60 3.49 -4.97
C SER A 112 -23.81 4.42 -5.15
N GLU A 113 -23.59 5.74 -5.08
CA GLU A 113 -24.68 6.72 -5.14
C GLU A 113 -25.11 7.05 -6.57
N CYS A 114 -24.19 7.04 -7.55
CA CYS A 114 -24.49 7.43 -8.93
C CYS A 114 -24.02 6.45 -10.00
N GLY A 115 -23.43 5.31 -9.62
CA GLY A 115 -22.93 4.29 -10.54
C GLY A 115 -21.67 4.68 -11.33
N LYS A 116 -21.13 5.89 -11.16
CA LYS A 116 -19.94 6.33 -11.90
C LYS A 116 -18.69 5.58 -11.43
N SER A 117 -17.99 4.95 -12.38
CA SER A 117 -16.76 4.18 -12.09
C SER A 117 -15.49 4.98 -12.35
N PHE A 118 -14.40 4.62 -11.68
CA PHE A 118 -13.08 5.27 -11.74
C PHE A 118 -11.96 4.23 -11.81
N ASN A 119 -10.84 4.58 -12.45
CA ASN A 119 -9.64 3.74 -12.54
C ASN A 119 -8.74 3.80 -11.29
N ARG A 120 -8.99 4.76 -10.39
CA ARG A 120 -8.28 4.99 -9.13
C ARG A 120 -9.28 5.21 -7.99
N SER A 121 -8.99 4.64 -6.82
CA SER A 121 -9.82 4.82 -5.62
C SER A 121 -9.82 6.27 -5.12
N SER A 122 -8.69 6.97 -5.22
CA SER A 122 -8.59 8.39 -4.84
C SER A 122 -9.51 9.29 -5.66
N ASN A 123 -9.72 8.96 -6.95
CA ASN A 123 -10.66 9.67 -7.81
C ASN A 123 -12.11 9.42 -7.38
N LEU A 124 -12.45 8.18 -6.99
CA LEU A 124 -13.74 7.86 -6.39
C LEU A 124 -13.97 8.63 -5.08
N ILE A 125 -13.01 8.62 -4.17
CA ILE A 125 -13.10 9.34 -2.88
C ILE A 125 -13.31 10.84 -3.10
N THR A 126 -12.57 11.43 -4.03
CA THR A 126 -12.73 12.85 -4.38
C THR A 126 -14.11 13.11 -5.00
N HIS A 127 -14.57 12.21 -5.87
CA HIS A 127 -15.90 12.29 -6.48
C HIS A 127 -17.01 12.22 -5.43
N GLN A 128 -16.93 11.32 -4.45
CA GLN A 128 -17.97 11.17 -3.42
C GLN A 128 -18.24 12.45 -2.63
N ARG A 129 -17.26 13.36 -2.52
CA ARG A 129 -17.45 14.67 -1.87
C ARG A 129 -18.53 15.52 -2.54
N ILE A 130 -18.80 15.32 -3.84
CA ILE A 130 -19.85 16.08 -4.52
C ILE A 130 -21.25 15.66 -4.06
N HIS A 131 -21.42 14.44 -3.54
CA HIS A 131 -22.72 13.97 -3.10
C HIS A 131 -23.02 14.36 -1.68
N VAL A 132 -22.01 14.42 -0.81
CA VAL A 132 -22.14 15.00 0.55
C VAL A 132 -22.67 16.44 0.49
N GLY A 133 -22.21 17.24 -0.49
CA GLY A 133 -22.72 18.60 -0.72
C GLY A 133 -24.15 18.66 -1.27
N LYS A 134 -24.64 17.60 -1.92
CA LYS A 134 -26.02 17.50 -2.41
C LYS A 134 -26.99 17.05 -1.31
N THR A 135 -26.54 16.19 -0.40
CA THR A 135 -27.35 15.68 0.72
C THR A 135 -27.71 16.80 1.72
N LEU A 136 -26.84 17.80 1.91
CA LEU A 136 -27.09 18.92 2.82
C LEU A 136 -28.08 19.97 2.25
N LEU A 137 -28.30 20.01 0.93
CA LEU A 137 -29.25 20.93 0.29
C LEU A 137 -30.67 20.33 0.14
N MET A 138 -30.85 19.06 0.52
CA MET A 138 -32.14 18.35 0.46
C MET A 138 -32.75 18.11 1.85
N LEU A 139 -32.18 18.69 2.91
CA LEU A 139 -32.71 18.77 4.28
C LEU A 139 -32.96 20.23 4.63
#